data_AF-S4PBI0-F1
#
_entry.id   AF-S4PBI0-F1
#
_cell.length_a   1.000
_cell.length_b   1.000
_cell.length_c   1.000
_cell.angle_alpha   90.00
_cell.angle_beta   90.00
_cell.angle_gamma   90.00
#
_symmetry.space_group_name_H-M   'P 1'
#
loop_
_entity.id
_entity.type
_entity.pdbx_description
1 polymer ?
#
loop_
_entity_poly.entity_id
_entity_poly.type
_entity_poly.pdbx_seq_one_letter_code
_entity_poly.pdbx_strand_id
1 'polypeptide(L)'
;MAVVDGNVMAINPGEEPKMQMFIWNNIFFSLGFDVRDHYKDLGGDAAAFVAPRNDLQGVRVYSAVDTPGLHTLGTVVVDYRGYRVTAQSIIPGILEKEQEQSVVYGSIDFGTTVLSHPKYMELLSKAGQQLKIMPHSVISANGDTVELCSSVECKGIIGNDGRHYILDLLRTFPPDVN
;
A
#
# COMPACT_ATOMS: atom_id res chain seq x y z
N MET A 1 -21.41 9.57 4.55
CA MET A 1 -19.95 9.79 4.58
C MET A 1 -19.63 10.80 3.50
N ALA A 2 -19.12 11.99 3.86
CA ALA A 2 -19.04 13.16 2.98
C ALA A 2 -18.38 12.90 1.61
N VAL A 3 -17.38 12.01 1.57
CA VAL A 3 -16.73 11.56 0.33
C VAL A 3 -17.71 10.84 -0.62
N VAL A 4 -18.39 9.78 -0.16
CA VAL A 4 -19.35 9.02 -0.97
C VAL A 4 -20.59 9.84 -1.34
N ASP A 5 -20.99 10.77 -0.47
CA ASP A 5 -22.14 11.64 -0.72
C ASP A 5 -21.81 12.81 -1.69
N GLY A 6 -20.58 12.88 -2.24
CA GLY A 6 -20.17 13.87 -3.24
C GLY A 6 -19.86 15.27 -2.69
N ASN A 7 -19.70 15.40 -1.37
CA ASN A 7 -19.47 16.68 -0.69
C ASN A 7 -17.98 17.04 -0.54
N VAL A 8 -17.08 16.19 -1.02
CA VAL A 8 -15.61 16.41 -0.98
C VAL A 8 -15.06 16.33 -2.40
N MET A 9 -14.26 17.32 -2.79
CA MET A 9 -13.61 17.34 -4.10
C MET A 9 -12.48 16.31 -4.15
N ALA A 10 -12.39 15.56 -5.24
CA ALA A 10 -11.30 14.63 -5.49
C ALA A 10 -9.97 15.38 -5.70
N ILE A 11 -8.86 14.78 -5.28
CA ILE A 11 -7.51 15.31 -5.56
C ILE A 11 -7.12 15.14 -7.03
N ASN A 12 -7.72 14.16 -7.70
CA ASN A 12 -7.56 13.81 -9.10
C ASN A 12 -8.91 13.90 -9.84
N PRO A 13 -9.53 15.09 -9.97
CA PRO A 13 -10.90 15.23 -10.47
C PRO A 13 -11.06 14.87 -11.95
N GLY A 14 -9.96 14.78 -12.71
CA GLY A 14 -9.97 14.35 -14.11
C GLY A 14 -10.09 12.84 -14.31
N GLU A 15 -9.91 12.05 -13.25
CA GLU A 15 -10.06 10.59 -13.28
C GLU A 15 -11.54 10.18 -13.13
N GLU A 16 -11.88 8.98 -13.60
CA GLU A 16 -13.23 8.43 -13.46
C GLU A 16 -13.65 8.36 -11.98
N PRO A 17 -14.95 8.52 -11.65
CA PRO A 17 -15.42 8.52 -10.27
C PRO A 17 -14.96 7.32 -9.42
N LYS A 18 -14.78 6.14 -10.03
CA LYS A 18 -14.28 4.93 -9.35
C LYS A 18 -12.80 5.01 -8.96
N MET A 19 -12.03 5.84 -9.65
CA MET A 19 -10.58 6.03 -9.48
C MET A 19 -10.23 7.30 -8.70
N GLN A 20 -11.24 8.07 -8.31
CA GLN A 20 -11.05 9.30 -7.56
C GLN A 20 -10.59 9.01 -6.13
N MET A 21 -9.63 9.81 -5.70
CA MET A 21 -9.05 9.80 -4.37
C MET A 21 -9.40 11.11 -3.68
N PHE A 22 -9.54 11.07 -2.36
CA PHE A 22 -10.03 12.22 -1.60
C PHE A 22 -9.17 12.44 -0.37
N ILE A 23 -9.07 13.70 0.05
CA ILE A 23 -8.48 14.07 1.34
C ILE A 23 -9.52 14.86 2.11
N TRP A 24 -9.81 14.41 3.33
CA TRP A 24 -10.71 15.12 4.21
C TRP A 24 -10.23 14.98 5.66
N ASN A 25 -10.10 16.12 6.36
CA ASN A 25 -9.58 16.19 7.73
C ASN A 25 -8.24 15.43 7.93
N ASN A 26 -7.30 15.59 7.00
CA ASN A 26 -5.99 14.92 6.98
C ASN A 26 -6.03 13.38 6.92
N ILE A 27 -7.14 12.82 6.44
CA ILE A 27 -7.29 11.41 6.12
C ILE A 27 -7.43 11.26 4.61
N PHE A 28 -6.68 10.32 4.05
CA PHE A 28 -6.77 9.92 2.65
C PHE A 28 -7.84 8.85 2.49
N PHE A 29 -8.67 8.99 1.45
CA PHE A 29 -9.73 8.05 1.11
C PHE A 29 -9.59 7.55 -0.31
N SER A 30 -9.72 6.24 -0.50
CA SER A 30 -9.81 5.58 -1.80
C SER A 30 -10.99 4.60 -1.84
N LEU A 31 -11.52 4.37 -3.04
CA LEU A 31 -12.65 3.47 -3.27
C LEU A 31 -12.14 2.09 -3.72
N GLY A 32 -12.71 1.02 -3.18
CA GLY A 32 -12.35 -0.37 -3.48
C GLY A 32 -12.94 -0.89 -4.79
N PHE A 33 -12.61 -0.24 -5.90
CA PHE A 33 -12.96 -0.67 -7.26
C PHE A 33 -11.73 -1.24 -7.98
N ASP A 34 -11.97 -2.06 -9.01
CA ASP A 34 -10.87 -2.45 -9.89
C ASP A 34 -10.50 -1.26 -10.76
N VAL A 35 -9.25 -0.81 -10.61
CA VAL A 35 -8.74 0.38 -11.28
C VAL A 35 -7.72 -0.07 -12.33
N ARG A 36 -7.89 0.41 -13.56
CA ARG A 36 -7.01 0.10 -14.70
C ARG A 36 -6.86 -1.40 -14.97
N ASP A 37 -7.96 -2.16 -14.81
CA ASP A 37 -8.00 -3.61 -15.05
C ASP A 37 -6.97 -4.39 -14.21
N HIS A 38 -6.52 -3.84 -13.07
CA HIS A 38 -5.47 -4.43 -12.24
C HIS A 38 -5.84 -5.83 -11.72
N TYR A 39 -7.13 -6.04 -11.43
CA TYR A 39 -7.67 -7.31 -10.99
C TYR A 39 -8.49 -8.04 -12.05
N LYS A 40 -8.48 -7.58 -13.31
CA LYS A 40 -9.33 -8.15 -14.39
C LYS A 40 -9.21 -9.67 -14.49
N ASP A 41 -7.99 -10.18 -14.50
CA ASP A 41 -7.70 -11.62 -14.59
C ASP A 41 -7.81 -12.36 -13.24
N LEU A 42 -8.09 -11.62 -12.16
CA LEU A 42 -8.18 -12.10 -10.78
C LEU A 42 -9.60 -12.00 -10.19
N GLY A 43 -10.60 -11.64 -11.00
CA GLY A 43 -12.01 -11.51 -10.57
C GLY A 43 -12.57 -10.09 -10.56
N GLY A 44 -11.81 -9.11 -11.07
CA GLY A 44 -12.24 -7.72 -11.28
C GLY A 44 -12.68 -7.02 -10.00
N ASP A 45 -13.83 -6.33 -10.06
CA ASP A 45 -14.41 -5.59 -8.93
C ASP A 45 -14.60 -6.47 -7.67
N ALA A 46 -14.84 -7.78 -7.81
CA ALA A 46 -14.97 -8.67 -6.66
C ALA A 46 -13.64 -8.85 -5.91
N ALA A 47 -12.53 -8.97 -6.65
CA ALA A 47 -11.19 -9.05 -6.09
C ALA A 47 -10.75 -7.70 -5.50
N ALA A 48 -11.02 -6.60 -6.21
CA ALA A 48 -10.76 -5.25 -5.71
C ALA A 48 -11.54 -4.94 -4.42
N PHE A 49 -12.75 -5.48 -4.28
CA PHE A 49 -13.52 -5.37 -3.04
C PHE A 49 -12.84 -6.12 -1.88
N VAL A 50 -12.23 -7.28 -2.12
CA VAL A 50 -11.58 -8.07 -1.06
C VAL A 50 -10.19 -7.52 -0.70
N ALA A 51 -9.47 -6.95 -1.66
CA ALA A 51 -8.09 -6.52 -1.49
C ALA A 51 -7.84 -5.59 -0.27
N PRO A 52 -8.64 -4.53 -0.02
CA PRO A 52 -8.46 -3.68 1.16
C PRO A 52 -8.51 -4.42 2.49
N ARG A 53 -9.29 -5.51 2.58
CA ARG A 53 -9.36 -6.32 3.81
C ARG A 53 -8.03 -7.03 4.08
N ASN A 54 -7.41 -7.57 3.02
CA ASN A 54 -6.15 -8.29 3.12
C ASN A 54 -4.99 -7.32 3.40
N ASP A 55 -5.00 -6.14 2.78
CA ASP A 55 -4.09 -5.05 3.14
C ASP A 55 -4.23 -4.67 4.64
N LEU A 56 -5.45 -4.49 5.13
CA LEU A 56 -5.72 -4.21 6.54
C LEU A 56 -5.20 -5.33 7.46
N GLN A 57 -5.28 -6.61 7.06
CA GLN A 57 -4.66 -7.69 7.83
C GLN A 57 -3.14 -7.58 7.88
N GLY A 58 -2.51 -7.21 6.76
CA GLY A 58 -1.08 -6.89 6.71
C GLY A 58 -0.73 -5.75 7.67
N VAL A 59 -1.45 -4.64 7.62
CA VAL A 59 -1.27 -3.51 8.53
C VAL A 59 -1.37 -3.96 9.99
N ARG A 60 -2.38 -4.76 10.33
CA ARG A 60 -2.57 -5.28 11.71
C ARG A 60 -1.36 -6.07 12.20
N VAL A 61 -0.81 -6.97 11.38
CA VAL A 61 0.29 -7.83 11.85
C VAL A 61 1.63 -7.11 11.90
N TYR A 62 1.92 -6.20 10.95
CA TYR A 62 3.11 -5.36 11.05
C TYR A 62 3.04 -4.43 12.27
N SER A 63 1.84 -3.90 12.58
CA SER A 63 1.62 -3.09 13.78
C SER A 63 1.76 -3.91 15.06
N ALA A 64 1.33 -5.18 15.07
CA ALA A 64 1.44 -6.06 16.23
C ALA A 64 2.88 -6.55 16.48
N VAL A 65 3.67 -6.71 15.42
CA VAL A 65 5.11 -7.01 15.51
C VAL A 65 5.89 -5.85 16.13
N ASP A 66 5.42 -4.61 15.93
CA ASP A 66 5.92 -3.38 16.55
C ASP A 66 7.45 -3.24 16.43
N THR A 67 7.97 -3.41 15.21
CA THR A 67 9.41 -3.27 14.96
C THR A 67 9.83 -1.81 15.13
N PRO A 68 10.72 -1.48 16.07
CA PRO A 68 11.12 -0.09 16.30
C PRO A 68 11.71 0.56 15.04
N GLY A 69 11.14 1.70 14.63
CA GLY A 69 11.57 2.46 13.46
C GLY A 69 10.84 2.09 12.16
N LEU A 70 10.03 1.03 12.14
CA LEU A 70 9.14 0.68 11.03
C LEU A 70 7.71 1.05 11.39
N HIS A 71 7.06 1.84 10.55
CA HIS A 71 5.73 2.39 10.82
C HIS A 71 4.75 1.92 9.75
N THR A 72 3.50 1.70 10.17
CA THR A 72 2.36 1.47 9.28
C THR A 72 1.47 2.72 9.26
N LEU A 73 0.55 2.78 8.31
CA LEU A 73 -0.49 3.80 8.30
C LEU A 73 -1.64 3.38 9.21
N GLY A 74 -2.28 4.36 9.85
CA GLY A 74 -3.58 4.16 10.47
C GLY A 74 -4.60 3.88 9.37
N THR A 75 -5.02 2.62 9.23
CA THR A 75 -5.89 2.16 8.14
C THR A 75 -7.21 1.65 8.69
N VAL A 76 -8.31 2.08 8.09
CA VAL A 76 -9.67 1.56 8.34
C VAL A 76 -10.34 1.25 7.00
N VAL A 77 -11.08 0.14 6.96
CA VAL A 77 -11.93 -0.22 5.82
C VAL A 77 -13.38 -0.09 6.26
N VAL A 78 -14.17 0.67 5.49
CA VAL A 78 -15.57 0.99 5.79
C VAL A 78 -16.44 0.61 4.61
N ASP A 79 -17.49 -0.16 4.88
CA ASP A 79 -18.57 -0.40 3.91
C ASP A 79 -19.70 0.61 4.16
N TYR A 80 -20.00 1.45 3.16
CA TYR A 80 -21.03 2.49 3.26
C TYR A 80 -21.81 2.59 1.95
N ARG A 81 -23.14 2.36 2.01
CA ARG A 81 -24.07 2.43 0.86
C ARG A 81 -23.62 1.61 -0.36
N GLY A 82 -23.00 0.45 -0.14
CA GLY A 82 -22.50 -0.42 -1.20
C GLY A 82 -21.10 -0.07 -1.70
N TYR A 83 -20.48 1.00 -1.20
CA TYR A 83 -19.09 1.34 -1.46
C TYR A 83 -18.20 0.78 -0.35
N ARG A 84 -17.11 0.13 -0.75
CA ARG A 84 -15.98 -0.13 0.14
C ARG A 84 -15.00 1.02 0.05
N VAL A 85 -14.66 1.60 1.19
CA VAL A 85 -13.77 2.76 1.28
C VAL A 85 -12.63 2.46 2.24
N THR A 86 -11.42 2.67 1.77
CA THR A 86 -10.21 2.64 2.60
C THR A 86 -9.92 4.05 3.07
N ALA A 87 -9.75 4.24 4.37
CA ALA A 87 -9.37 5.49 5.00
C ALA A 87 -8.02 5.34 5.68
N GLN A 88 -7.04 6.17 5.31
CA GLN A 88 -5.65 6.06 5.74
C GLN A 88 -5.10 7.39 6.26
N SER A 89 -4.27 7.32 7.30
CA SER A 89 -3.41 8.45 7.69
C SER A 89 -2.44 8.79 6.56
N ILE A 90 -2.08 10.07 6.43
CA ILE A 90 -1.19 10.56 5.38
C ILE A 90 0.26 10.58 5.87
N ILE A 91 1.20 10.11 5.03
CA ILE A 91 2.63 10.25 5.28
C ILE A 91 3.03 11.73 5.15
N PRO A 92 3.72 12.30 6.14
CA PRO A 92 4.18 13.69 6.04
C PRO A 92 5.04 13.92 4.79
N GLY A 93 4.69 14.91 3.97
CA GLY A 93 5.41 15.27 2.75
C GLY A 93 4.96 14.60 1.46
N ILE A 94 4.17 13.52 1.52
CA ILE A 94 3.87 12.68 0.33
C ILE A 94 3.09 13.39 -0.78
N LEU A 95 2.46 14.52 -0.48
CA LEU A 95 1.68 15.32 -1.42
C LEU A 95 2.47 16.54 -1.94
N GLU A 96 3.68 16.76 -1.43
CA GLU A 96 4.55 17.86 -1.85
C GLU A 96 5.22 17.49 -3.19
N LYS A 97 5.17 18.42 -4.16
CA LYS A 97 5.66 18.19 -5.54
C LYS A 97 7.16 17.87 -5.63
N GLU A 98 7.92 18.16 -4.59
CA GLU A 98 9.38 17.92 -4.56
C GLU A 98 9.73 16.45 -4.23
N GLN A 99 8.74 15.61 -3.87
CA GLN A 99 8.92 14.19 -3.55
C GLN A 99 8.50 13.22 -4.69
N GLU A 100 8.79 13.55 -5.96
CA GLU A 100 8.38 12.74 -7.13
C GLU A 100 8.87 11.27 -7.12
N GLN A 101 9.81 10.89 -6.24
CA GLN A 101 10.25 9.50 -6.02
C GLN A 101 10.25 9.14 -4.53
N SER A 102 9.07 9.14 -3.91
CA SER A 102 8.91 8.84 -2.48
C SER A 102 9.15 7.36 -2.12
N VAL A 103 9.00 6.46 -3.08
CA VAL A 103 9.17 5.02 -2.89
C VAL A 103 10.63 4.64 -3.04
N VAL A 104 11.23 4.13 -1.97
CA VAL A 104 12.65 3.72 -1.92
C VAL A 104 12.84 2.22 -1.76
N TYR A 105 11.76 1.47 -1.60
CA TYR A 105 11.78 0.01 -1.43
C TYR A 105 10.50 -0.59 -2.04
N GLY A 106 10.64 -1.71 -2.75
CA GLY A 106 9.55 -2.35 -3.52
C GLY A 106 9.50 -1.88 -4.97
N SER A 107 8.41 -2.20 -5.66
CA SER A 107 8.23 -1.78 -7.05
C SER A 107 7.47 -0.46 -7.20
N ILE A 108 7.90 0.37 -8.16
CA ILE A 108 7.30 1.66 -8.48
C ILE A 108 6.36 1.61 -9.70
N ASP A 109 6.50 0.59 -10.54
CA ASP A 109 5.92 0.50 -11.89
C ASP A 109 5.58 -0.95 -12.28
N PHE A 110 4.99 -1.70 -11.33
CA PHE A 110 4.46 -3.06 -11.52
C PHE A 110 5.51 -4.10 -11.94
N GLY A 111 6.70 -4.03 -11.33
CA GLY A 111 7.77 -5.00 -11.47
C GLY A 111 8.84 -4.62 -12.50
N THR A 112 8.69 -3.50 -13.21
CA THR A 112 9.69 -3.04 -14.19
C THR A 112 10.96 -2.56 -13.49
N THR A 113 10.78 -1.71 -12.49
CA THR A 113 11.79 -1.16 -11.59
C THR A 113 11.46 -1.62 -10.18
N VAL A 114 12.43 -2.28 -9.56
CA VAL A 114 12.35 -2.78 -8.18
C VAL A 114 13.50 -2.18 -7.40
N LEU A 115 13.19 -1.56 -6.25
CA LEU A 115 14.16 -0.90 -5.40
C LEU A 115 14.32 -1.66 -4.09
N SER A 116 15.55 -1.66 -3.57
CA SER A 116 15.86 -2.11 -2.22
C SER A 116 16.60 -1.01 -1.48
N HIS A 117 16.44 -0.97 -0.17
CA HIS A 117 17.02 0.06 0.68
C HIS A 117 17.61 -0.57 1.94
N PRO A 118 18.90 -0.33 2.28
CA PRO A 118 19.56 -1.02 3.39
C PRO A 118 18.81 -0.92 4.72
N LYS A 119 18.23 0.25 5.02
CA LYS A 119 17.45 0.45 6.25
C LYS A 119 16.15 -0.37 6.25
N TYR A 120 15.49 -0.51 5.10
CA TYR A 120 14.29 -1.35 4.99
C TYR A 120 14.65 -2.81 5.09
N MET A 121 15.75 -3.27 4.50
CA MET A 121 16.23 -4.65 4.65
C MET A 121 16.50 -4.99 6.12
N GLU A 122 17.13 -4.07 6.87
CA GLU A 122 17.35 -4.23 8.31
C GLU A 122 16.02 -4.34 9.09
N LEU A 123 15.10 -3.40 8.87
CA LEU A 123 13.82 -3.33 9.60
C LEU A 123 12.90 -4.52 9.24
N LEU A 124 12.76 -4.81 7.95
CA LEU A 124 11.88 -5.87 7.46
C LEU A 124 12.46 -7.27 7.73
N SER A 125 13.78 -7.44 7.80
CA SER A 125 14.37 -8.70 8.25
C SER A 125 13.99 -9.01 9.71
N LYS A 126 14.03 -7.99 10.59
CA LYS A 126 13.57 -8.12 11.99
C LYS A 126 12.08 -8.44 12.07
N ALA A 127 11.25 -7.74 11.31
CA ALA A 127 9.81 -8.02 11.26
C ALA A 127 9.53 -9.42 10.69
N GLY A 128 10.24 -9.80 9.62
CA GLY A 128 10.11 -11.06 8.91
C GLY A 128 10.40 -12.28 9.79
N GLN A 129 11.27 -12.19 10.79
CA GLN A 129 11.50 -13.28 11.76
C GLN A 129 10.23 -13.66 12.53
N GLN A 130 9.41 -12.67 12.90
CA GLN A 130 8.13 -12.89 13.58
C GLN A 130 7.04 -13.30 12.59
N LEU A 131 6.98 -12.63 11.42
CA LEU A 131 6.00 -12.89 10.37
C LEU A 131 6.27 -14.15 9.54
N LYS A 132 7.43 -14.80 9.75
CA LYS A 132 7.92 -15.94 8.96
C LYS A 132 8.11 -15.62 7.47
N ILE A 133 8.57 -14.40 7.20
CA ILE A 133 8.95 -13.93 5.86
C ILE A 133 10.47 -13.97 5.75
N MET A 134 10.99 -14.67 4.75
CA MET A 134 12.42 -14.75 4.47
C MET A 134 12.84 -13.75 3.40
N PRO A 135 14.09 -13.24 3.45
CA PRO A 135 14.68 -12.54 2.32
C PRO A 135 14.65 -13.41 1.06
N HIS A 136 14.37 -12.81 -0.09
CA HIS A 136 14.29 -13.51 -1.36
C HIS A 136 14.68 -12.58 -2.52
N SER A 137 15.15 -13.20 -3.60
CA SER A 137 15.51 -12.49 -4.83
C SER A 137 14.30 -12.33 -5.75
N VAL A 138 14.07 -11.11 -6.20
CA VAL A 138 13.08 -10.74 -7.21
C VAL A 138 13.82 -10.36 -8.49
N ILE A 139 13.34 -10.87 -9.63
CA ILE A 139 13.86 -10.51 -10.96
C ILE A 139 12.90 -9.48 -11.55
N SER A 140 13.40 -8.28 -11.80
CA SER A 140 12.64 -7.21 -12.45
C SER A 140 12.42 -7.51 -13.94
N ALA A 141 11.49 -6.79 -14.58
CA ALA A 141 11.27 -6.93 -16.03
C ALA A 141 12.52 -6.56 -16.86
N ASN A 142 13.41 -5.73 -16.30
CA ASN A 142 14.68 -5.34 -16.91
C ASN A 142 15.78 -6.41 -16.74
N GLY A 143 15.52 -7.47 -15.97
CA GLY A 143 16.47 -8.56 -15.70
C GLY A 143 17.34 -8.35 -14.45
N ASP A 144 17.21 -7.19 -13.78
CA ASP A 144 17.94 -6.93 -12.54
C ASP A 144 17.42 -7.82 -11.41
N THR A 145 18.35 -8.40 -10.65
CA THR A 145 18.03 -9.19 -9.45
C THR A 145 18.16 -8.32 -8.21
N VAL A 146 17.07 -8.19 -7.47
CA VAL A 146 16.98 -7.34 -6.27
C VAL A 146 16.52 -8.19 -5.09
N GLU A 147 17.19 -8.07 -3.96
CA GLU A 147 16.80 -8.76 -2.73
C GLU A 147 15.76 -7.93 -1.94
N LEU A 148 14.67 -8.58 -1.53
CA LEU A 148 13.60 -8.00 -0.72
C LEU A 148 13.26 -8.91 0.47
N CYS A 149 12.66 -8.32 1.51
CA CYS A 149 12.19 -8.99 2.73
C CYS A 149 10.66 -8.87 2.93
N SER A 150 9.92 -8.63 1.85
CA SER A 150 8.46 -8.51 1.81
C SER A 150 7.97 -8.76 0.37
N SER A 151 6.66 -8.69 0.13
CA SER A 151 6.14 -8.68 -1.25
C SER A 151 6.78 -7.54 -2.06
N VAL A 152 7.02 -7.80 -3.35
CA VAL A 152 7.47 -6.80 -4.34
C VAL A 152 6.49 -5.63 -4.48
N GLU A 153 5.21 -5.88 -4.19
CA GLU A 153 4.15 -4.85 -4.23
C GLU A 153 4.21 -3.92 -3.00
N CYS A 154 4.84 -4.34 -1.88
CA CYS A 154 4.95 -3.49 -0.70
C CYS A 154 5.84 -2.30 -0.98
N LYS A 155 5.43 -1.11 -0.54
CA LYS A 155 6.19 0.13 -0.75
C LYS A 155 6.77 0.65 0.55
N GLY A 156 8.07 0.92 0.55
CA GLY A 156 8.75 1.65 1.60
C GLY A 156 8.89 3.12 1.23
N ILE A 157 8.38 4.01 2.08
CA ILE A 157 8.41 5.46 1.90
C ILE A 157 9.02 6.12 3.14
N ILE A 158 9.89 7.12 2.95
CA ILE A 158 10.44 7.90 4.05
C ILE A 158 9.68 9.23 4.12
N GLY A 159 9.00 9.49 5.23
CA GLY A 159 8.28 10.74 5.43
C GLY A 159 9.23 11.92 5.67
N ASN A 160 8.73 13.16 5.51
CA ASN A 160 9.45 14.38 5.87
C ASN A 160 9.81 14.46 7.37
N ASP A 161 9.19 13.63 8.20
CA ASP A 161 9.51 13.43 9.61
C ASP A 161 10.68 12.45 9.85
N GLY A 162 11.28 11.92 8.78
CA GLY A 162 12.36 10.94 8.82
C GLY A 162 11.93 9.52 9.20
N ARG A 163 10.62 9.26 9.35
CA ARG A 163 10.11 7.93 9.70
C ARG A 163 9.98 7.05 8.45
N HIS A 164 10.17 5.75 8.66
CA HIS A 164 10.09 4.74 7.60
C HIS A 164 8.71 4.09 7.65
N TYR A 165 7.95 4.24 6.57
CA TYR A 165 6.58 3.75 6.43
C TYR A 165 6.53 2.58 5.43
N ILE A 166 5.90 1.47 5.83
CA ILE A 166 5.58 0.34 4.94
C ILE A 166 4.08 0.31 4.67
N LEU A 167 3.72 0.17 3.40
CA LEU A 167 2.34 0.13 2.90
C LEU A 167 2.20 -0.89 1.76
N ASP A 168 1.00 -1.01 1.20
CA ASP A 168 0.63 -1.99 0.16
C ASP A 168 0.92 -3.43 0.64
N LEU A 169 0.32 -3.80 1.77
CA LEU A 169 0.58 -5.02 2.53
C LEU A 169 -0.34 -6.19 2.13
N LEU A 170 -1.03 -6.08 1.00
CA LEU A 170 -2.00 -7.04 0.46
C LEU A 170 -1.51 -8.50 0.48
N ARG A 171 -0.24 -8.71 0.11
CA ARG A 171 0.40 -10.03 0.00
C ARG A 171 1.35 -10.34 1.16
N THR A 172 1.07 -9.80 2.34
CA THR A 172 1.81 -10.17 3.56
C THR A 172 1.67 -11.66 3.87
N PHE A 173 0.50 -12.21 3.61
CA PHE A 173 0.21 -13.63 3.77
C PHE A 173 0.07 -14.31 2.42
N PRO A 174 0.45 -15.59 2.32
CA PRO A 174 0.15 -16.38 1.13
C PRO A 174 -1.37 -16.41 0.90
N PRO A 175 -1.82 -16.46 -0.36
CA PRO A 175 -3.22 -16.73 -0.66
C PRO A 175 -3.65 -18.05 -0.01
N ASP A 176 -4.86 -18.05 0.56
CA ASP A 176 -5.47 -19.28 1.06
C ASP A 176 -5.80 -20.21 -0.12
N VAL A 177 -5.85 -21.52 0.11
CA VAL A 177 -5.98 -22.57 -0.91
C VAL A 177 -7.44 -22.76 -1.39
N ASN A 178 -8.35 -21.85 -1.04
CA ASN A 178 -9.79 -22.01 -1.30
C ASN A 178 -10.20 -21.74 -2.75
#